data_AF-A0A812REC0-F1
#
_entry.id   AF-A0A812REC0-F1
#
_cell.length_a   1.000
_cell.length_b   1.000
_cell.length_c   1.000
_cell.angle_alpha   90.00
_cell.angle_beta   90.00
_cell.angle_gamma   90.00
#
_symmetry.space_group_name_H-M   'P 1'
#
loop_
_entity.id
_entity.type
_entity.pdbx_description
1 polymer ?
#
loop_
_entity_poly.entity_id
_entity_poly.type
_entity_poly.pdbx_seq_one_letter_code
_entity_poly.pdbx_strand_id
1 'polypeptide(L)'
;MGYNYAWLLSASFIDLRLTNAVFQVSVALVYVASVQLFGEAVCVERLLGVMLSLAGSFLASGLRWDDGRSTGPRHQLQVVGFALALSAAVGYTAYQVLFRWIFGHLKQNASFLAHFFSWISLWHLLIVLPLVLAAHVAGIERLQLPHGLFALLGTGVSAMIASTVNVLYLCIAHASAKCHCGPECCC
;
A
#
# COMPACT_ATOMS: atom_id res chain seq x y z
N MET A 1 7.85 -6.96 -0.80
CA MET A 1 7.39 -6.87 -2.21
C MET A 1 6.33 -7.89 -2.58
N GLY A 2 6.28 -9.10 -1.98
CA GLY A 2 5.21 -10.07 -2.25
C GLY A 2 3.79 -9.52 -2.03
N TYR A 3 3.61 -8.58 -1.09
CA TYR A 3 2.31 -7.94 -0.87
C TYR A 3 1.82 -7.10 -2.07
N ASN A 4 2.72 -6.45 -2.84
CA ASN A 4 2.33 -5.71 -4.05
C ASN A 4 1.81 -6.66 -5.14
N TYR A 5 2.44 -7.83 -5.26
CA TYR A 5 1.98 -8.87 -6.17
C TYR A 5 0.62 -9.41 -5.76
N ALA A 6 0.42 -9.70 -4.47
CA ALA A 6 -0.89 -10.13 -3.96
C ALA A 6 -1.99 -9.06 -4.18
N TRP A 7 -1.65 -7.77 -4.05
CA TRP A 7 -2.58 -6.67 -4.34
C TRP A 7 -2.94 -6.60 -5.85
N LEU A 8 -1.94 -6.69 -6.74
CA LEU A 8 -2.16 -6.72 -8.19
C LEU A 8 -3.00 -7.93 -8.60
N LEU A 9 -2.68 -9.09 -8.04
CA LEU A 9 -3.40 -10.33 -8.29
C LEU A 9 -4.84 -10.24 -7.78
N SER A 10 -5.08 -9.65 -6.61
CA SER A 10 -6.44 -9.34 -6.13
C SER A 10 -7.24 -8.51 -7.13
N ALA A 11 -6.63 -7.45 -7.70
CA ALA A 11 -7.29 -6.57 -8.66
C ALA A 11 -7.66 -7.27 -9.98
N SER A 12 -7.14 -8.48 -10.24
CA SER A 12 -7.58 -9.34 -11.36
C SER A 12 -8.85 -10.14 -11.05
N PHE A 13 -9.18 -10.35 -9.76
CA PHE A 13 -10.33 -11.13 -9.31
C PHE A 13 -11.52 -10.28 -8.88
N ILE A 14 -11.28 -9.09 -8.34
CA ILE A 14 -12.31 -8.16 -7.86
C ILE A 14 -12.02 -6.74 -8.37
N ASP A 15 -13.06 -5.90 -8.37
CA ASP A 15 -12.92 -4.49 -8.77
C ASP A 15 -11.80 -3.79 -7.99
N LEU A 16 -11.04 -2.95 -8.71
CA LEU A 16 -9.95 -2.17 -8.13
C LEU A 16 -10.42 -1.31 -6.94
N ARG A 17 -11.67 -0.85 -7.00
CA ARG A 17 -12.33 -0.11 -5.91
C ARG A 17 -12.46 -0.92 -4.62
N LEU A 18 -12.80 -2.21 -4.73
CA LEU A 18 -12.94 -3.12 -3.60
C LEU A 18 -11.55 -3.54 -3.09
N THR A 19 -10.63 -3.86 -4.00
CA THR A 19 -9.23 -4.17 -3.63
C THR A 19 -8.63 -3.05 -2.79
N ASN A 20 -8.82 -1.79 -3.21
CA ASN A 20 -8.33 -0.63 -2.46
C ASN A 20 -9.02 -0.43 -1.10
N ALA A 21 -10.34 -0.65 -1.00
CA ALA A 21 -11.05 -0.59 0.29
C ALA A 21 -10.48 -1.59 1.29
N VAL A 22 -10.32 -2.84 0.85
CA VAL A 22 -9.83 -3.93 1.69
C VAL A 22 -8.39 -3.68 2.08
N PHE A 23 -7.56 -3.21 1.14
CA PHE A 23 -6.17 -2.87 1.41
C PHE A 23 -6.03 -1.73 2.45
N GLN A 24 -7.00 -0.79 2.52
CA GLN A 24 -6.99 0.29 3.51
C GLN A 24 -7.05 -0.21 4.96
N VAL A 25 -7.54 -1.43 5.21
CA VAL A 25 -7.51 -2.07 6.54
C VAL A 25 -6.08 -2.13 7.09
N SER A 26 -5.06 -2.14 6.22
CA SER A 26 -3.66 -2.08 6.63
C SER A 26 -3.31 -0.88 7.51
N VAL A 27 -3.99 0.27 7.36
CA VAL A 27 -3.77 1.46 8.19
C VAL A 27 -4.14 1.17 9.65
N ALA A 28 -5.28 0.52 9.87
CA ALA A 28 -5.70 0.10 11.20
C ALA A 28 -4.77 -0.96 11.79
N LEU A 29 -4.36 -1.93 10.97
CA LEU A 29 -3.40 -2.96 11.40
C LEU A 29 -2.04 -2.36 11.79
N VAL A 30 -1.53 -1.38 11.03
CA VAL A 30 -0.29 -0.66 11.35
C VAL A 30 -0.43 0.10 12.66
N TYR A 31 -1.58 0.75 12.90
CA TYR A 31 -1.84 1.46 14.15
C TYR A 31 -1.83 0.49 15.34
N VAL A 32 -2.61 -0.59 15.26
CA VAL A 32 -2.68 -1.61 16.33
C VAL A 32 -1.31 -2.24 16.59
N ALA A 33 -0.60 -2.65 15.54
CA ALA A 33 0.73 -3.23 15.67
C ALA A 33 1.74 -2.23 16.25
N SER A 34 1.64 -0.95 15.91
CA SER A 34 2.55 0.08 16.44
C SER A 34 2.33 0.30 17.94
N VAL A 35 1.07 0.35 18.40
CA VAL A 35 0.76 0.47 19.84
C VAL A 35 1.30 -0.73 20.60
N GLN A 36 1.10 -1.95 20.08
CA GLN A 36 1.55 -3.18 20.76
C GLN A 36 3.07 -3.34 20.79
N LEU A 37 3.76 -3.04 19.68
CA LEU A 37 5.21 -3.29 19.57
C LEU A 37 6.08 -2.16 20.10
N PHE A 38 5.63 -0.90 20.00
CA PHE A 38 6.40 0.25 20.47
C PHE A 38 5.89 0.81 21.80
N GLY A 39 4.80 0.26 22.36
CA GLY A 39 4.25 0.70 23.65
C GLY A 39 3.73 2.14 23.62
N GLU A 40 3.28 2.63 22.47
CA GLU A 40 2.82 4.01 22.31
C GLU A 40 1.47 4.23 22.98
N ALA A 41 1.29 5.41 23.58
CA ALA A 41 0.00 5.82 24.13
C ALA A 41 -1.05 5.96 23.01
N VAL A 42 -2.26 5.50 23.29
CA VAL A 42 -3.42 5.62 22.39
C VAL A 42 -3.93 7.07 22.45
N CYS A 43 -3.44 7.93 21.54
CA CYS A 43 -3.99 9.29 21.40
C CYS A 43 -5.25 9.29 20.50
N VAL A 44 -6.31 9.97 20.94
CA VAL A 44 -7.64 10.00 20.30
C VAL A 44 -7.58 10.55 18.87
N GLU A 45 -6.73 11.54 18.63
CA GLU A 45 -6.56 12.16 17.30
C GLU A 45 -6.10 11.14 16.25
N ARG A 46 -5.16 10.27 16.61
CA ARG A 46 -4.64 9.22 15.72
C ARG A 46 -5.72 8.19 15.43
N LEU A 47 -6.49 7.82 16.45
CA LEU A 47 -7.61 6.89 16.29
C LEU A 47 -8.68 7.49 15.36
N LEU A 48 -9.02 8.77 15.53
CA LEU A 48 -9.97 9.47 14.66
C LEU A 48 -9.47 9.51 13.21
N GLY A 49 -8.18 9.77 12.99
CA GLY A 49 -7.56 9.73 11.66
C GLY A 49 -7.67 8.35 11.00
N VAL A 50 -7.43 7.26 11.75
CA VAL A 50 -7.60 5.89 11.26
C VAL A 50 -9.07 5.62 10.88
N MET A 51 -10.00 5.99 11.77
CA MET A 51 -11.44 5.79 11.52
C MET A 51 -11.93 6.58 10.31
N LEU A 52 -11.52 7.84 10.17
CA LEU A 52 -11.87 8.68 9.04
C LEU A 52 -11.30 8.12 7.73
N SER A 53 -10.07 7.60 7.76
CA SER A 53 -9.44 6.97 6.60
C SER A 53 -10.19 5.72 6.16
N LEU A 54 -10.58 4.85 7.09
CA LEU A 54 -11.37 3.66 6.77
C LEU A 54 -12.75 4.06 6.22
N ALA A 55 -13.45 4.98 6.89
CA ALA A 55 -14.76 5.45 6.47
C ALA A 55 -14.73 6.05 5.06
N GLY A 56 -13.72 6.89 4.76
CA GLY A 56 -13.52 7.47 3.44
C GLY A 56 -13.29 6.40 2.36
N SER A 57 -12.47 5.39 2.64
CA SER A 57 -12.23 4.30 1.70
C SER A 57 -13.48 3.44 1.46
N PHE A 58 -14.22 3.10 2.52
CA PHE A 58 -15.49 2.38 2.38
C PHE A 58 -16.53 3.18 1.56
N LEU A 59 -16.62 4.48 1.79
CA LEU A 59 -17.51 5.36 1.03
C LEU A 59 -17.10 5.44 -0.45
N ALA A 60 -15.80 5.58 -0.72
CA ALA A 60 -15.25 5.69 -2.07
C ALA A 60 -15.41 4.40 -2.89
N SER A 61 -15.39 3.24 -2.24
CA SER A 61 -15.56 1.96 -2.93
C SER A 61 -16.95 1.77 -3.52
N GLY A 62 -17.93 2.55 -3.06
CA GLY A 62 -19.31 2.48 -3.51
C GLY A 62 -19.95 1.18 -3.02
N LEU A 63 -20.72 1.27 -1.93
CA LEU A 63 -21.49 0.15 -1.38
C LEU A 63 -22.57 -0.30 -2.39
N ARG A 64 -22.19 -1.09 -3.39
CA ARG A 64 -23.12 -1.93 -4.14
C ARG A 64 -23.15 -3.27 -3.44
N TRP A 65 -24.08 -3.44 -2.50
CA TRP A 65 -24.50 -4.76 -2.07
C TRP A 65 -25.24 -5.39 -3.24
N ASP A 66 -24.52 -6.16 -4.06
CA ASP A 66 -25.19 -7.08 -4.98
C ASP A 66 -25.91 -8.13 -4.13
N ASP A 67 -27.22 -8.27 -4.37
CA ASP A 67 -28.08 -9.22 -3.66
C ASP A 67 -27.46 -10.63 -3.68
N GLY A 68 -27.07 -11.12 -2.50
CA GLY A 68 -26.23 -12.29 -2.24
C GLY A 68 -26.84 -13.65 -2.59
N ARG A 69 -27.51 -13.79 -3.73
CA ARG A 69 -28.10 -15.06 -4.21
C ARG A 69 -27.31 -15.75 -5.33
N SER A 70 -26.14 -15.23 -5.69
CA SER A 70 -25.31 -15.84 -6.73
C SER A 70 -24.27 -16.80 -6.14
N THR A 71 -24.67 -18.03 -5.77
CA THR A 71 -23.77 -19.13 -5.38
C THR A 71 -23.02 -19.75 -6.58
N GLY A 72 -22.62 -18.92 -7.55
CA GLY A 72 -21.92 -19.34 -8.76
C GLY A 72 -20.39 -19.30 -8.62
N PRO A 73 -19.66 -19.84 -9.61
CA PRO A 73 -18.18 -19.82 -9.65
C PRO A 73 -17.57 -18.41 -9.55
N ARG A 74 -18.34 -17.36 -9.88
CA ARG A 74 -17.94 -15.96 -9.64
C ARG A 74 -17.74 -15.63 -8.16
N HIS A 75 -18.53 -16.22 -7.25
CA HIS A 75 -18.39 -15.96 -5.82
C HIS A 75 -17.06 -16.50 -5.28
N GLN A 76 -16.64 -17.69 -5.73
CA GLN A 76 -15.37 -18.28 -5.32
C GLN A 76 -14.18 -17.41 -5.74
N LEU A 77 -14.20 -16.87 -6.97
CA LEU A 77 -13.17 -15.94 -7.44
C LEU A 77 -13.12 -14.65 -6.63
N GLN A 78 -14.28 -14.11 -6.25
CA GLN A 78 -14.35 -12.93 -5.39
C GLN A 78 -13.72 -13.17 -4.01
N VAL A 79 -14.01 -14.31 -3.38
CA VAL A 79 -13.44 -14.69 -2.08
C VAL A 79 -11.91 -14.78 -2.16
N VAL A 80 -11.38 -15.36 -3.25
CA VAL A 80 -9.92 -15.40 -3.49
C VAL A 80 -9.35 -13.98 -3.62
N GLY A 81 -10.02 -13.10 -4.36
CA GLY A 81 -9.62 -11.69 -4.45
C GLY A 81 -9.58 -11.00 -3.09
N PHE A 82 -10.63 -11.12 -2.28
CA PHE A 82 -10.66 -10.57 -0.92
C PHE A 82 -9.54 -11.13 -0.03
N ALA A 83 -9.30 -12.44 -0.07
CA ALA A 83 -8.22 -13.06 0.68
C ALA A 83 -6.84 -12.54 0.25
N LEU A 84 -6.61 -12.36 -1.05
CA LEU A 84 -5.39 -11.79 -1.59
C LEU A 84 -5.21 -10.33 -1.20
N ALA A 85 -6.25 -9.49 -1.28
CA ALA A 85 -6.20 -8.10 -0.82
C ALA A 85 -5.88 -8.00 0.68
N LEU A 86 -6.49 -8.87 1.51
CA LEU A 86 -6.21 -8.90 2.94
C LEU A 86 -4.78 -9.38 3.23
N SER A 87 -4.30 -10.40 2.50
CA SER A 87 -2.92 -10.86 2.62
C SER A 87 -1.92 -9.76 2.24
N ALA A 88 -2.25 -8.96 1.22
CA ALA A 88 -1.47 -7.79 0.84
C ALA A 88 -1.47 -6.75 1.96
N ALA A 89 -2.63 -6.48 2.57
CA ALA A 89 -2.76 -5.55 3.68
C ALA A 89 -1.87 -5.96 4.87
N VAL A 90 -1.92 -7.23 5.27
CA VAL A 90 -1.07 -7.79 6.35
C VAL A 90 0.40 -7.70 5.99
N GLY A 91 0.78 -8.08 4.76
CA GLY A 91 2.16 -8.01 4.30
C GLY A 91 2.70 -6.58 4.26
N TYR A 92 1.86 -5.61 3.89
CA TYR A 92 2.20 -4.18 3.95
C TYR A 92 2.38 -3.70 5.39
N THR A 93 1.49 -4.10 6.31
CA THR A 93 1.63 -3.79 7.74
C THR A 93 2.93 -4.34 8.30
N ALA A 94 3.24 -5.62 8.05
CA ALA A 94 4.48 -6.24 8.50
C ALA A 94 5.70 -5.49 7.95
N TYR A 95 5.67 -5.11 6.67
CA TYR A 95 6.73 -4.31 6.06
C TYR A 95 6.90 -2.95 6.74
N GLN A 96 5.82 -2.20 6.97
CA GLN A 96 5.87 -0.87 7.59
C GLN A 96 6.38 -0.92 9.03
N VAL A 97 5.90 -1.89 9.81
CA VAL A 97 6.30 -2.09 11.20
C VAL A 97 7.76 -2.52 11.29
N LEU A 98 8.18 -3.49 10.47
CA LEU A 98 9.57 -3.96 10.43
C LEU A 98 10.50 -2.84 9.96
N PHE A 99 10.10 -2.08 8.94
CA PHE A 99 10.86 -0.94 8.46
C PHE A 99 11.02 0.12 9.54
N ARG A 100 9.94 0.43 10.26
CA ARG A 100 9.98 1.33 11.41
C ARG A 100 10.88 0.81 12.54
N TRP A 101 10.85 -0.49 12.79
CA TRP A 101 11.64 -1.12 13.84
C TRP A 101 13.15 -1.07 13.51
N ILE A 102 13.54 -1.45 12.30
CA ILE A 102 14.94 -1.48 11.87
C ILE A 102 15.49 -0.06 11.68
N PHE A 103 14.77 0.79 10.96
CA PHE A 103 15.28 2.08 10.50
C PHE A 103 14.74 3.29 11.27
N GLY A 104 13.97 3.06 12.35
CA GLY A 104 13.36 4.13 13.15
C GLY A 104 14.34 5.20 13.61
N HIS A 105 15.55 4.79 14.01
CA HIS A 105 16.62 5.66 14.47
C HIS A 105 17.31 6.45 13.34
N LEU A 106 17.24 5.96 12.10
CA LEU A 106 17.89 6.57 10.93
C LEU A 106 16.99 7.55 10.17
N LYS A 107 15.71 7.67 10.56
CA LYS A 107 14.72 8.54 9.90
C LYS A 107 15.12 10.00 9.84
N GLN A 108 15.95 10.47 10.77
CA GLN A 108 16.41 11.86 10.81
C GLN A 108 17.45 12.19 9.72
N ASN A 109 18.15 11.18 9.19
CA ASN A 109 19.18 11.40 8.19
C ASN A 109 18.58 11.32 6.77
N ALA A 110 18.31 12.49 6.19
CA ALA A 110 17.75 12.61 4.84
C ALA A 110 18.64 11.95 3.77
N SER A 111 19.97 11.96 3.95
CA SER A 111 20.90 11.32 3.01
C SER A 111 20.72 9.80 3.02
N PHE A 112 20.61 9.18 4.20
CA PHE A 112 20.35 7.75 4.31
C PHE A 112 19.03 7.38 3.62
N LEU A 113 17.99 8.16 3.86
CA LEU A 113 16.67 7.92 3.29
C LEU A 113 16.69 8.02 1.76
N ALA A 114 17.35 9.04 1.18
CA ALA A 114 17.51 9.17 -0.26
C ALA A 114 18.25 7.98 -0.89
N HIS A 115 19.35 7.54 -0.28
CA HIS A 115 20.09 6.35 -0.74
C HIS A 115 19.25 5.08 -0.66
N PHE A 116 18.51 4.90 0.44
CA PHE A 116 17.64 3.75 0.63
C PHE A 116 16.52 3.68 -0.42
N PHE A 117 15.88 4.81 -0.73
CA PHE A 117 14.87 4.87 -1.80
C PHE A 117 15.45 4.60 -3.18
N SER A 118 16.62 5.17 -3.49
CA SER A 118 17.34 4.89 -4.74
C SER A 118 17.68 3.40 -4.86
N TRP A 119 18.14 2.79 -3.76
CA TRP A 119 18.46 1.38 -3.68
C TRP A 119 17.23 0.48 -3.88
N ILE A 120 16.10 0.79 -3.25
CA ILE A 120 14.84 0.08 -3.49
C ILE A 120 14.44 0.18 -4.97
N SER A 121 14.52 1.36 -5.57
CA SER A 121 14.18 1.57 -6.98
C SER A 121 15.04 0.70 -7.90
N LEU A 122 16.35 0.63 -7.62
CA LEU A 122 17.28 -0.24 -8.32
C LEU A 122 16.89 -1.71 -8.20
N TRP A 123 16.56 -2.19 -6.99
CA TRP A 123 16.10 -3.56 -6.78
C TRP A 123 14.77 -3.87 -7.49
N HIS A 124 13.89 -2.90 -7.67
CA HIS A 124 12.69 -3.10 -8.49
C HIS A 124 13.06 -3.34 -9.96
N LEU A 125 13.98 -2.56 -10.51
CA LEU A 125 14.45 -2.78 -11.88
C LEU A 125 15.21 -4.10 -12.02
N LEU A 126 16.02 -4.49 -11.03
CA LEU A 126 16.88 -5.67 -11.12
C LEU A 126 16.18 -7.00 -10.79
N ILE A 127 15.18 -7.01 -9.89
CA ILE A 127 14.47 -8.24 -9.52
C ILE A 127 13.05 -8.27 -10.08
N VAL A 128 12.27 -7.21 -9.85
CA VAL A 128 10.83 -7.24 -10.17
C VAL A 128 10.62 -7.28 -11.67
N LEU A 129 11.35 -6.46 -12.43
CA LEU A 129 11.24 -6.45 -13.89
C LEU A 129 11.55 -7.82 -14.52
N PRO A 130 12.69 -8.50 -14.25
CA PRO A 130 12.94 -9.81 -14.83
C PRO A 130 11.99 -10.89 -14.32
N LEU A 131 11.53 -10.82 -13.07
CA LEU A 131 10.52 -11.76 -12.56
C LEU A 131 9.21 -11.64 -13.35
N VAL A 132 8.76 -10.40 -13.61
CA VAL A 132 7.54 -10.12 -14.40
C VAL A 132 7.73 -10.57 -15.85
N LEU A 133 8.90 -10.30 -16.45
CA LEU A 133 9.21 -10.79 -17.81
C LEU A 133 9.26 -12.32 -17.87
N ALA A 134 9.82 -12.98 -16.86
CA ALA A 134 9.85 -14.43 -16.77
C ALA A 134 8.44 -15.02 -16.63
N ALA A 135 7.59 -14.44 -15.77
CA ALA A 135 6.18 -14.83 -15.64
C ALA A 135 5.41 -14.64 -16.96
N HIS A 136 5.77 -13.62 -17.74
CA HIS A 136 5.20 -13.39 -19.07
C HIS A 136 5.61 -14.46 -20.08
N VAL A 137 6.90 -14.76 -20.17
CA VAL A 137 7.42 -15.79 -21.09
C VAL A 137 6.91 -17.19 -20.70
N ALA A 138 6.74 -17.46 -19.41
CA ALA A 138 6.16 -18.70 -18.91
C ALA A 138 4.65 -18.83 -19.17
N GLY A 139 3.99 -17.77 -19.68
CA GLY A 139 2.55 -17.75 -19.93
C GLY A 139 1.69 -17.72 -18.67
N ILE A 140 2.29 -17.47 -17.50
CA ILE A 140 1.58 -17.34 -16.21
C ILE A 140 0.76 -16.04 -16.22
N GLU A 141 1.36 -14.95 -16.72
CA GLU A 141 0.72 -13.64 -16.82
C GLU A 141 0.86 -13.03 -18.22
N ARG A 142 -0.22 -12.40 -18.72
CA ARG A 142 -0.16 -11.65 -19.99
C ARG A 142 0.22 -10.21 -19.70
N LEU A 143 1.46 -9.85 -20.01
CA LEU A 143 1.91 -8.46 -19.94
C LEU A 143 1.17 -7.64 -21.00
N GLN A 144 0.18 -6.86 -20.58
CA GLN A 144 -0.50 -5.92 -21.46
C GLN A 144 0.31 -4.64 -21.53
N LEU A 145 1.23 -4.56 -22.50
CA LEU A 145 1.92 -3.31 -22.78
C LEU A 145 0.88 -2.29 -23.29
N PRO A 146 0.92 -1.03 -22.82
CA PRO A 146 0.03 0.00 -23.33
C PRO A 146 0.33 0.24 -24.81
N HIS A 147 -0.60 -0.14 -25.68
CA HIS A 147 -0.50 0.14 -27.11
C HIS A 147 -1.23 1.46 -27.42
N GLY A 148 -0.54 2.36 -28.12
CA GLY A 148 -1.08 3.67 -28.48
C GLY A 148 -0.64 4.81 -27.57
N LEU A 149 -0.60 6.02 -28.13
CA LEU A 149 -0.06 7.21 -27.47
C LEU A 149 -0.77 7.55 -26.17
N PHE A 150 -2.10 7.44 -26.13
CA PHE A 150 -2.88 7.76 -24.92
C PHE A 150 -2.60 6.82 -23.75
N ALA A 151 -2.44 5.52 -24.01
CA ALA A 151 -2.12 4.55 -22.98
C ALA A 151 -0.69 4.75 -22.45
N LEU A 152 0.24 5.08 -23.35
CA LEU A 152 1.62 5.41 -22.98
C LEU A 152 1.68 6.70 -22.13
N LEU A 153 1.01 7.76 -22.57
CA LEU A 153 0.91 9.03 -21.82
C LEU A 153 0.21 8.82 -20.48
N GLY A 154 -0.89 8.07 -20.43
CA GLY A 154 -1.59 7.75 -19.20
C GLY A 154 -0.72 6.98 -18.20
N THR A 155 0.06 6.01 -18.70
CA THR A 155 1.03 5.26 -17.87
C THR A 155 2.14 6.18 -17.36
N GLY A 156 2.68 7.05 -18.22
CA GLY A 156 3.69 8.03 -17.84
C GLY A 156 3.20 9.01 -16.77
N VAL A 157 1.99 9.57 -16.94
CA VAL A 157 1.34 10.45 -15.96
C VAL A 157 1.10 9.71 -14.65
N SER A 158 0.60 8.48 -14.69
CA SER A 158 0.39 7.65 -13.50
C SER A 158 1.71 7.40 -12.76
N ALA A 159 2.80 7.10 -13.48
CA ALA A 159 4.13 6.90 -12.90
C ALA A 159 4.67 8.19 -12.28
N MET A 160 4.46 9.35 -12.92
CA MET A 160 4.83 10.66 -12.37
C MET A 160 4.06 10.95 -11.07
N ILE A 161 2.73 10.77 -11.06
CA ILE A 161 1.90 10.99 -9.86
C ILE A 161 2.35 10.09 -8.72
N ALA A 162 2.55 8.78 -8.99
CA ALA A 162 3.04 7.84 -7.99
C ALA A 162 4.41 8.26 -7.43
N SER A 163 5.32 8.73 -8.29
CA SER A 163 6.63 9.24 -7.88
C SER A 163 6.51 10.49 -7.02
N THR A 164 5.64 11.44 -7.40
CA THR A 164 5.37 12.65 -6.63
C THR A 164 4.81 12.32 -5.25
N VAL A 165 3.88 11.37 -5.13
CA VAL A 165 3.33 10.93 -3.84
C VAL A 165 4.42 10.36 -2.94
N ASN A 166 5.31 9.52 -3.48
CA ASN A 166 6.44 8.98 -2.72
C ASN A 166 7.40 10.09 -2.24
N VAL A 167 7.70 11.08 -3.10
CA VAL A 167 8.54 12.24 -2.73
C VAL A 167 7.84 13.11 -1.69
N LEU A 168 6.53 13.35 -1.80
CA LEU A 168 5.80 14.13 -0.82
C LEU A 168 5.81 13.44 0.56
N TYR A 169 5.65 12.12 0.58
CA TYR A 169 5.72 11.33 1.81
C TYR A 169 7.09 11.47 2.51
N LEU A 170 8.17 11.49 1.72
CA LEU A 170 9.52 11.78 2.20
C LEU A 170 9.64 13.19 2.82
N CYS A 171 9.08 14.20 2.14
CA CYS A 171 9.08 15.57 2.64
C CYS A 171 8.31 15.71 3.95
N ILE A 172 7.13 15.09 4.06
CA ILE A 172 6.30 15.10 5.28
C ILE A 172 7.03 14.39 6.41
N ALA A 173 7.63 13.22 6.16
CA ALA A 173 8.42 12.51 7.16
C ALA A 173 9.58 13.36 7.67
N HIS A 174 10.29 14.06 6.78
CA HIS A 174 11.38 14.95 7.16
C HIS A 174 10.90 16.18 7.96
N ALA A 175 9.76 16.78 7.57
CA ALA A 175 9.16 17.90 8.30
C ALA A 175 8.71 17.48 9.71
N SER A 176 8.08 16.31 9.84
CA SER A 176 7.62 15.79 11.14
C SER A 176 8.75 15.50 12.12
N ALA A 177 9.92 15.07 11.63
CA ALA A 177 11.10 14.82 12.47
C ALA A 177 11.67 16.09 13.12
N LYS A 178 11.42 17.27 12.54
CA LYS A 178 11.82 18.57 13.11
C LYS A 178 10.83 19.09 14.15
N CYS A 179 9.60 18.59 14.17
CA CYS A 179 8.53 19.04 15.06
C CYS A 179 8.38 18.22 16.35
N HIS A 180 9.42 17.52 16.81
CA HIS A 180 9.44 17.00 18.18
C HIS A 180 9.58 18.16 19.19
N CYS A 181 8.49 18.92 19.33
CA CYS A 181 8.12 19.54 20.60
C CYS A 181 7.75 18.40 21.57
N GLY A 182 8.00 18.66 22.85
CA GLY A 182 8.10 17.66 23.92
C GLY A 182 6.83 16.81 24.18
N PRO A 183 6.94 15.88 25.15
CA PRO A 183 5.89 14.92 25.50
C PRO A 183 4.59 15.52 26.07
N GLU A 184 4.42 16.85 26.05
CA GLU A 184 3.27 17.55 26.63
C GLU A 184 2.12 17.80 25.64
N CYS A 185 2.23 17.35 24.38
CA CYS A 185 1.23 17.64 23.33
C CYS A 185 0.20 16.51 23.03
N CYS A 186 0.07 15.47 23.85
CA CYS A 186 -1.17 14.66 23.86
C CYS A 186 -1.99 15.06 25.09
N CYS A 187 -2.72 16.17 24.98
CA CYS A 187 -3.88 16.48 25.81
C CYS A 187 -5.06 16.78 24.88
#